data_AF-A0A3M6K483-F1
#
_entry.id   AF-A0A3M6K483-F1
#
_cell.length_a   1.000
_cell.length_b   1.000
_cell.length_c   1.000
_cell.angle_alpha   90.00
_cell.angle_beta   90.00
_cell.angle_gamma   90.00
#
_symmetry.space_group_name_H-M   'P 1'
#
loop_
_entity.id
_entity.type
_entity.pdbx_description
1 polymer ?
#
loop_
_entity_poly.entity_id
_entity_poly.type
_entity_poly.pdbx_seq_one_letter_code
_entity_poly.pdbx_strand_id
1 'polypeptide(L)'
;DENIKSPFEDNHKKNILIRVEEEEAAYTSKSSKIIPIIKKIVNDHKDENIVVLGRYSKQISNLQKSIGRKAKVIKMSFDGKYLLNNTDVFIGSGGTMTAESALMGIPTISYNAVPNIIENFLVKKSLVKRETNPKRVSNEIKRIFRIKRDQNQKRAKKVVKQMEDPIEKLVKIIKN
;
A
#
# COMPACT_ATOMS: atom_id res chain seq x y z
N ASP A 1 11.72 -9.80 22.25
CA ASP A 1 10.86 -9.46 21.10
C ASP A 1 11.14 -10.43 19.98
N GLU A 2 10.14 -11.25 19.67
CA GLU A 2 10.23 -12.37 18.73
C GLU A 2 10.80 -11.92 17.38
N ASN A 3 11.70 -12.72 16.81
CA ASN A 3 12.23 -12.57 15.46
C ASN A 3 11.09 -12.58 14.43
N ILE A 4 10.44 -11.44 14.21
CA ILE A 4 9.43 -11.27 13.16
C ILE A 4 10.17 -11.36 11.81
N LYS A 5 10.16 -12.56 11.23
CA LYS A 5 10.78 -12.82 9.93
C LYS A 5 10.02 -12.04 8.85
N SER A 6 10.67 -11.04 8.26
CA SER A 6 10.11 -10.20 7.19
C SER A 6 9.49 -11.07 6.08
N PRO A 7 8.32 -10.69 5.53
CA PRO A 7 7.77 -11.40 4.38
C PRO A 7 8.53 -11.08 3.08
N PHE A 8 9.40 -10.07 3.08
CA PHE A 8 10.35 -9.80 2.00
C PHE A 8 11.63 -10.59 2.27
N GLU A 9 11.90 -11.61 1.45
CA GLU A 9 12.92 -12.63 1.73
C GLU A 9 14.29 -12.34 1.09
N ASP A 10 14.34 -11.51 0.02
CA ASP A 10 15.55 -11.22 -0.73
C ASP A 10 15.92 -9.73 -0.66
N ASN A 11 17.02 -9.40 0.02
CA ASN A 11 17.45 -8.02 0.24
C ASN A 11 18.01 -7.33 -1.02
N HIS A 12 18.28 -8.06 -2.10
CA HIS A 12 18.75 -7.48 -3.37
C HIS A 12 17.61 -7.04 -4.29
N LYS A 13 16.37 -7.40 -3.95
CA LYS A 13 15.17 -7.12 -4.74
C LYS A 13 14.37 -5.95 -4.18
N LYS A 14 13.53 -5.36 -5.03
CA LYS A 14 12.58 -4.34 -4.64
C LYS A 14 11.34 -4.95 -3.99
N ASN A 15 10.80 -4.25 -3.01
CA ASN A 15 9.68 -4.71 -2.18
C ASN A 15 8.35 -4.07 -2.63
N ILE A 16 7.51 -4.87 -3.29
CA ILE A 16 6.16 -4.48 -3.70
C ILE A 16 5.17 -5.00 -2.67
N LEU A 17 4.48 -4.09 -1.99
CA LEU A 17 3.41 -4.44 -1.06
C LEU A 17 2.04 -4.09 -1.65
N ILE A 18 1.15 -5.07 -1.70
CA ILE A 18 -0.22 -4.91 -2.20
C ILE A 18 -1.20 -5.21 -1.07
N ARG A 19 -2.08 -4.28 -0.73
CA ARG A 19 -3.19 -4.49 0.20
C ARG A 19 -4.50 -4.57 -0.56
N VAL A 20 -5.18 -5.71 -0.43
CA VAL A 20 -6.49 -5.96 -1.06
C VAL A 20 -7.60 -5.25 -0.27
N GLU A 21 -8.69 -4.86 -0.94
CA GLU A 21 -9.81 -4.16 -0.31
C GLU A 21 -10.56 -5.01 0.73
N GLU A 22 -11.29 -4.32 1.61
CA GLU A 22 -12.18 -4.95 2.58
C GLU A 22 -13.53 -5.26 1.93
N GLU A 23 -13.71 -6.52 1.54
CA GLU A 23 -14.89 -7.02 0.85
C GLU A 23 -16.17 -7.04 1.71
N GLU A 24 -16.04 -7.00 3.05
CA GLU A 24 -17.17 -7.07 4.00
C GLU A 24 -17.58 -5.70 4.55
N ALA A 25 -16.89 -4.62 4.16
CA ALA A 25 -17.27 -3.28 4.60
C ALA A 25 -18.55 -2.82 3.89
N ALA A 26 -19.48 -2.22 4.65
CA ALA A 26 -20.77 -1.76 4.13
C ALA A 26 -20.66 -0.74 2.98
N TYR A 27 -19.53 -0.05 2.87
CA TYR A 27 -19.25 0.94 1.83
C TYR A 27 -18.52 0.38 0.60
N THR A 28 -18.12 -0.90 0.60
CA THR A 28 -17.39 -1.51 -0.52
C THR A 28 -18.37 -2.17 -1.49
N SER A 29 -18.44 -1.65 -2.72
CA SER A 29 -18.98 -2.45 -3.83
C SER A 29 -18.00 -3.58 -4.13
N LYS A 30 -18.46 -4.83 -4.27
CA LYS A 30 -17.62 -6.03 -4.55
C LYS A 30 -16.83 -5.82 -5.85
N SER A 31 -15.69 -5.15 -5.77
CA SER A 31 -14.88 -4.77 -6.91
C SER A 31 -13.83 -5.86 -7.13
N SER A 32 -13.88 -6.52 -8.29
CA SER A 32 -12.86 -7.49 -8.68
C SER A 32 -11.63 -6.83 -9.32
N LYS A 33 -11.52 -5.50 -9.26
CA LYS A 33 -10.55 -4.69 -10.02
C LYS A 33 -9.10 -5.01 -9.66
N ILE A 34 -8.85 -5.40 -8.41
CA ILE A 34 -7.51 -5.68 -7.91
C ILE A 34 -6.91 -6.99 -8.46
N ILE A 35 -7.73 -7.99 -8.80
CA ILE A 35 -7.23 -9.30 -9.27
C ILE A 35 -6.45 -9.15 -10.59
N PRO A 36 -6.98 -8.49 -11.65
CA PRO A 36 -6.21 -8.23 -12.86
C PRO A 36 -4.93 -7.42 -12.62
N ILE A 37 -4.96 -6.46 -11.68
CA ILE A 37 -3.80 -5.65 -11.32
C ILE A 37 -2.71 -6.53 -10.70
N ILE A 38 -3.05 -7.33 -9.68
CA ILE A 38 -2.11 -8.27 -9.05
C ILE A 38 -1.52 -9.21 -10.10
N LYS A 39 -2.34 -9.85 -10.93
CA LYS A 39 -1.89 -10.75 -11.99
C LYS A 39 -0.88 -10.10 -12.93
N LYS A 40 -1.11 -8.83 -13.30
CA LYS A 40 -0.18 -8.09 -14.15
C LYS A 40 1.13 -7.77 -13.44
N ILE A 41 1.07 -7.36 -12.16
CA ILE A 41 2.26 -7.06 -11.36
C ILE A 41 3.12 -8.32 -11.17
N VAL A 42 2.53 -9.45 -10.76
CA VAL A 42 3.29 -10.71 -10.54
C VAL A 42 3.94 -11.27 -11.79
N ASN A 43 3.39 -10.98 -12.98
CA ASN A 43 3.98 -11.40 -14.24
C ASN A 43 5.10 -10.46 -14.70
N ASP A 44 4.92 -9.14 -14.55
CA ASP A 44 5.88 -8.15 -15.04
C ASP A 44 7.06 -7.88 -14.10
N HIS A 45 6.91 -8.20 -12.81
CA HIS A 45 7.87 -7.95 -11.73
C HIS A 45 8.21 -9.25 -10.99
N LYS A 46 8.23 -10.38 -11.70
CA LYS A 46 8.48 -11.73 -11.15
C LYS A 46 9.82 -11.88 -10.40
N ASP A 47 10.77 -11.00 -10.71
CA ASP A 47 12.12 -10.99 -10.14
C ASP A 47 12.21 -10.09 -8.91
N GLU A 48 11.09 -9.53 -8.43
CA GLU A 48 11.01 -8.65 -7.25
C GLU A 48 10.27 -9.33 -6.09
N ASN A 49 10.41 -8.81 -4.87
CA ASN A 49 9.65 -9.33 -3.74
C ASN A 49 8.21 -8.80 -3.80
N ILE A 50 7.25 -9.68 -4.04
CA ILE A 50 5.83 -9.32 -4.09
C ILE A 50 5.09 -9.95 -2.92
N VAL A 51 4.54 -9.10 -2.04
CA VAL A 51 3.73 -9.49 -0.90
C VAL A 51 2.31 -8.95 -1.07
N VAL A 52 1.32 -9.84 -0.98
CA VAL A 52 -0.10 -9.50 -1.04
C VAL A 52 -0.73 -9.72 0.32
N LEU A 53 -1.25 -8.67 0.93
CA LEU A 53 -1.91 -8.69 2.21
C LEU A 53 -3.42 -8.89 2.00
N GLY A 54 -3.93 -10.08 2.26
CA GLY A 54 -5.37 -10.35 2.33
C GLY A 54 -5.94 -10.10 3.72
N ARG A 55 -7.26 -9.89 3.81
CA ARG A 55 -7.94 -9.68 5.11
C ARG A 55 -8.58 -10.97 5.64
N TYR A 56 -9.17 -11.76 4.74
CA TYR A 56 -9.88 -13.00 5.07
C TYR A 56 -9.20 -14.22 4.45
N SER A 57 -9.21 -15.35 5.16
CA SER A 57 -8.56 -16.59 4.70
C SER A 57 -9.09 -17.09 3.35
N LYS A 58 -10.39 -16.91 3.08
CA LYS A 58 -11.01 -17.28 1.79
C LYS A 58 -10.49 -16.44 0.64
N GLN A 59 -10.38 -15.12 0.82
CA GLN A 59 -9.79 -14.19 -0.15
C GLN A 59 -8.33 -14.56 -0.43
N ILE A 60 -7.55 -14.85 0.62
CA ILE A 60 -6.14 -15.27 0.52
C ILE A 60 -6.02 -16.57 -0.29
N SER A 61 -6.82 -17.59 0.04
CA SER A 61 -6.80 -18.88 -0.67
C SER A 61 -7.13 -18.72 -2.15
N ASN A 62 -8.16 -17.93 -2.47
CA ASN A 62 -8.54 -17.65 -3.86
C ASN A 62 -7.45 -16.91 -4.63
N LEU A 63 -6.84 -15.89 -4.02
CA LEU A 63 -5.72 -15.16 -4.62
C LEU A 63 -4.52 -16.08 -4.86
N GLN A 64 -4.13 -16.87 -3.85
CA GLN A 64 -3.01 -17.81 -3.94
C GLN A 64 -3.20 -18.83 -5.06
N LYS A 65 -4.42 -19.37 -5.22
CA LYS A 65 -4.76 -20.26 -6.35
C LYS A 65 -4.64 -19.55 -7.70
N SER A 66 -4.99 -18.27 -7.77
CA SER A 66 -4.99 -17.50 -9.02
C SER A 66 -3.60 -17.04 -9.47
N ILE A 67 -2.70 -16.76 -8.53
CA ILE A 67 -1.37 -16.19 -8.81
C ILE A 67 -0.22 -17.20 -8.64
N GLY A 68 -0.50 -18.36 -8.02
CA GLY A 68 0.49 -19.40 -7.77
C GLY A 68 1.60 -18.94 -6.81
N ARG A 69 2.79 -19.52 -6.92
CA ARG A 69 3.97 -19.20 -6.08
C ARG A 69 4.71 -17.91 -6.50
N LYS A 70 4.13 -17.10 -7.38
CA LYS A 70 4.76 -15.87 -7.92
C LYS A 70 4.73 -14.68 -6.94
N ALA A 71 3.90 -14.77 -5.91
CA ALA A 71 3.83 -13.79 -4.83
C ALA A 71 3.47 -14.48 -3.52
N LYS A 72 3.89 -13.89 -2.41
CA LYS A 72 3.57 -14.35 -1.07
C LYS A 72 2.25 -13.71 -0.63
N VAL A 73 1.20 -14.51 -0.46
CA VAL A 73 -0.09 -14.01 0.06
C VAL A 73 -0.17 -14.31 1.55
N ILE A 74 -0.29 -13.27 2.36
CA ILE A 74 -0.33 -13.39 3.83
C ILE A 74 -1.55 -12.69 4.41
N LYS A 75 -1.99 -13.17 5.57
CA LYS A 75 -2.93 -12.42 6.42
C LYS A 75 -2.15 -11.33 7.14
N MET A 76 -2.80 -10.21 7.44
CA MET A 76 -2.19 -9.16 8.25
C MET A 76 -2.02 -9.66 9.69
N SER A 77 -0.81 -10.13 10.00
CA SER A 77 -0.36 -10.55 11.34
C SER A 77 0.93 -9.84 11.76
N PHE A 78 1.40 -8.90 10.93
CA PHE A 78 2.64 -8.14 11.11
C PHE A 78 2.33 -6.72 11.56
N ASP A 79 3.26 -6.10 12.26
CA ASP A 79 3.25 -4.64 12.48
C ASP A 79 3.22 -3.92 11.12
N GLY A 80 2.11 -3.22 10.86
CA GLY A 80 1.90 -2.48 9.62
C GLY A 80 2.99 -1.43 9.38
N LYS A 81 3.51 -0.80 10.44
CA LYS A 81 4.58 0.18 10.34
C LYS A 81 5.89 -0.47 9.89
N TYR A 82 6.22 -1.63 10.45
CA TYR A 82 7.40 -2.40 10.03
C TYR A 82 7.29 -2.82 8.56
N LEU A 83 6.13 -3.31 8.11
CA LEU A 83 5.90 -3.67 6.72
C LEU A 83 6.09 -2.47 5.78
N LEU A 84 5.49 -1.33 6.12
CA LEU A 84 5.59 -0.10 5.33
C LEU A 84 7.02 0.43 5.27
N ASN A 85 7.75 0.43 6.40
CA ASN A 85 9.16 0.87 6.42
C ASN A 85 10.06 0.07 5.46
N ASN A 86 9.73 -1.20 5.23
CA ASN A 86 10.46 -2.07 4.31
C ASN A 86 9.84 -2.12 2.91
N THR A 87 8.87 -1.27 2.60
CA THR A 87 8.16 -1.26 1.31
C THR A 87 8.76 -0.22 0.36
N ASP A 88 8.97 -0.63 -0.89
CA ASP A 88 9.52 0.21 -1.94
C ASP A 88 8.46 0.91 -2.77
N VAL A 89 7.33 0.24 -2.96
CA VAL A 89 6.11 0.75 -3.59
C VAL A 89 4.91 0.07 -2.94
N PHE A 90 3.90 0.86 -2.62
CA PHE A 90 2.65 0.38 -2.03
C PHE A 90 1.49 0.49 -3.02
N ILE A 91 0.65 -0.54 -3.07
CA ILE A 91 -0.59 -0.56 -3.84
C ILE A 91 -1.75 -0.86 -2.89
N GLY A 92 -2.76 0.03 -2.85
CA GLY A 92 -3.91 -0.15 -1.97
C GLY A 92 -5.20 0.45 -2.51
N SER A 93 -6.30 0.22 -1.80
CA SER A 93 -7.67 0.57 -2.25
C SER A 93 -8.08 2.03 -1.98
N GLY A 94 -7.29 2.78 -1.21
CA GLY A 94 -7.62 4.14 -0.75
C GLY A 94 -7.81 4.28 0.76
N GLY A 95 -7.88 3.17 1.51
CA GLY A 95 -8.10 3.18 2.97
C GLY A 95 -6.89 3.59 3.83
N THR A 96 -6.92 3.24 5.11
CA THR A 96 -5.93 3.69 6.12
C THR A 96 -4.48 3.43 5.70
N MET A 97 -4.14 2.20 5.30
CA MET A 97 -2.76 1.85 4.93
C MET A 97 -2.30 2.58 3.65
N THR A 98 -3.23 2.98 2.77
CA THR A 98 -2.93 3.87 1.63
C THR A 98 -2.55 5.26 2.11
N ALA A 99 -3.24 5.80 3.12
CA ALA A 99 -2.89 7.08 3.70
C ALA A 99 -1.56 7.03 4.49
N GLU A 100 -1.38 6.00 5.31
CA GLU A 100 -0.14 5.76 6.07
C GLU A 100 1.08 5.66 5.15
N SER A 101 1.02 4.81 4.13
CA SER A 101 2.13 4.66 3.17
C SER A 101 2.51 5.97 2.49
N ALA A 102 1.52 6.73 2.05
CA ALA A 102 1.72 8.01 1.37
C ALA A 102 2.34 9.06 2.30
N LEU A 103 1.88 9.15 3.55
CA LEU A 103 2.40 10.08 4.56
C LEU A 103 3.77 9.67 5.11
N MET A 104 4.11 8.38 5.03
CA MET A 104 5.47 7.87 5.27
C MET A 104 6.43 8.16 4.09
N GLY A 105 5.92 8.72 2.98
CA GLY A 105 6.72 9.05 1.81
C GLY A 105 7.05 7.87 0.91
N ILE A 106 6.35 6.75 1.07
CA ILE A 106 6.44 5.60 0.18
C ILE A 106 5.70 5.94 -1.12
N PRO A 107 6.25 5.61 -2.30
CA PRO A 107 5.50 5.69 -3.55
C PRO A 107 4.21 4.86 -3.47
N THR A 108 3.06 5.52 -3.51
CA THR A 108 1.76 4.88 -3.31
C THR A 108 0.85 5.01 -4.54
N ILE A 109 0.36 3.86 -5.01
CA ILE A 109 -0.66 3.77 -6.06
C ILE A 109 -1.97 3.34 -5.41
N SER A 110 -3.01 4.12 -5.61
CA SER A 110 -4.37 3.78 -5.22
C SER A 110 -5.14 3.28 -6.44
N TYR A 111 -5.76 2.10 -6.34
CA TYR A 111 -6.71 1.65 -7.36
C TYR A 111 -8.15 2.09 -7.05
N ASN A 112 -8.33 2.99 -6.08
CA ASN A 112 -9.56 3.74 -5.81
C ASN A 112 -10.82 2.85 -5.75
N ALA A 113 -10.73 1.74 -5.02
CA ALA A 113 -11.91 0.93 -4.70
C ALA A 113 -12.74 1.55 -3.57
N VAL A 114 -12.12 2.36 -2.71
CA VAL A 114 -12.78 3.10 -1.61
C VAL A 114 -12.46 4.59 -1.73
N PRO A 115 -13.21 5.34 -2.55
CA PRO A 115 -13.05 6.79 -2.66
C PRO A 115 -13.35 7.45 -1.31
N ASN A 116 -12.42 8.28 -0.83
CA ASN A 116 -12.62 9.01 0.42
C ASN A 116 -11.92 10.38 0.42
N ILE A 117 -12.31 11.24 1.35
CA ILE A 117 -11.80 12.63 1.42
C ILE A 117 -10.29 12.69 1.70
N ILE A 118 -9.77 11.74 2.47
CA ILE A 118 -8.34 11.66 2.82
C ILE A 118 -7.54 11.33 1.57
N GLU A 119 -7.94 10.31 0.82
CA GLU A 119 -7.29 9.93 -0.43
C GLU A 119 -7.38 11.05 -1.48
N ASN A 120 -8.53 11.73 -1.60
CA ASN A 120 -8.67 12.93 -2.44
C ASN A 120 -7.63 14.01 -2.09
N PHE A 121 -7.44 14.28 -0.79
CA PHE A 121 -6.43 15.23 -0.33
C PHE A 121 -5.01 14.77 -0.70
N LEU A 122 -4.68 13.51 -0.48
CA LEU A 122 -3.34 12.96 -0.78
C LEU A 122 -3.03 12.95 -2.28
N VAL A 123 -4.03 12.70 -3.12
CA VAL A 123 -3.92 12.83 -4.59
C VAL A 123 -3.64 14.27 -4.98
N LYS A 124 -4.38 15.25 -4.43
CA LYS A 124 -4.13 16.68 -4.66
C LYS A 124 -2.72 17.11 -4.22
N LYS A 125 -2.19 16.51 -3.14
CA LYS A 125 -0.82 16.74 -2.67
C LYS A 125 0.25 15.94 -3.45
N SER A 126 -0.13 15.20 -4.49
CA SER A 126 0.77 14.35 -5.29
C SER A 126 1.55 13.32 -4.46
N LEU A 127 0.94 12.83 -3.38
CA LEU A 127 1.47 11.73 -2.55
C LEU A 127 0.89 10.36 -2.95
N VAL A 128 -0.31 10.35 -3.53
CA VAL A 128 -0.98 9.15 -4.04
C VAL A 128 -1.26 9.33 -5.53
N LYS A 129 -0.98 8.29 -6.33
CA LYS A 129 -1.39 8.24 -7.73
C LYS A 129 -2.57 7.29 -7.90
N ARG A 130 -3.67 7.77 -8.47
CA ARG A 130 -4.81 6.91 -8.83
C ARG A 130 -4.57 6.23 -10.16
N GLU A 131 -4.70 4.90 -10.20
CA GLU A 131 -4.67 4.12 -11.44
C GLU A 131 -5.36 2.77 -11.23
N THR A 132 -6.22 2.39 -12.17
CA THR A 132 -7.00 1.13 -12.13
C THR A 132 -6.64 0.18 -13.27
N ASN A 133 -5.99 0.67 -14.32
CA ASN A 133 -5.60 -0.16 -15.45
C ASN A 133 -4.35 -0.99 -15.09
N PRO A 134 -4.41 -2.34 -15.15
CA PRO A 134 -3.30 -3.20 -14.75
C PRO A 134 -1.97 -2.88 -15.44
N LYS A 135 -2.00 -2.57 -16.73
CA LYS A 135 -0.78 -2.25 -17.52
C LYS A 135 -0.17 -0.93 -17.05
N ARG A 136 -1.00 0.08 -16.79
CA ARG A 136 -0.54 1.38 -16.29
C ARG A 136 0.00 1.30 -14.87
N VAL A 137 -0.65 0.54 -13.97
CA VAL A 137 -0.12 0.27 -12.63
C VAL A 137 1.26 -0.37 -12.70
N SER A 138 1.40 -1.44 -13.51
CA SER A 138 2.69 -2.13 -13.66
C SER A 138 3.78 -1.22 -14.23
N ASN A 139 3.46 -0.42 -15.25
CA ASN A 139 4.41 0.54 -15.83
C ASN A 139 4.80 1.63 -14.84
N GLU A 140 3.87 2.07 -14.00
CA GLU A 140 4.15 3.04 -12.95
C GLU A 140 5.13 2.49 -11.91
N ILE A 141 5.01 1.22 -11.52
CA ILE A 141 5.99 0.56 -10.64
C ILE A 141 7.39 0.59 -11.28
N LYS A 142 7.50 0.25 -12.57
CA LYS A 142 8.79 0.32 -13.30
C LYS A 142 9.36 1.73 -13.28
N ARG A 143 8.51 2.75 -13.46
CA ARG A 143 8.91 4.16 -13.38
C ARG A 143 9.41 4.52 -11.98
N ILE A 144 8.72 4.08 -10.94
CA ILE A 144 9.08 4.30 -9.53
C ILE A 144 10.45 3.71 -9.22
N PHE A 145 10.72 2.47 -9.65
CA PHE A 145 12.02 1.81 -9.39
C PHE A 145 13.21 2.47 -10.09
N ARG A 146 12.97 3.20 -11.17
CA ARG A 146 14.02 3.97 -11.87
C ARG A 146 14.31 5.34 -11.22
N ILE A 147 13.41 5.85 -10.38
CA ILE A 147 13.50 7.20 -9.81
C ILE A 147 13.98 7.12 -8.36
N LYS A 148 14.76 8.12 -7.91
CA LYS A 148 15.16 8.23 -6.50
C LYS A 148 13.96 8.51 -5.59
N ARG A 149 13.82 7.75 -4.49
CA ARG A 149 12.74 7.88 -3.49
C ARG A 149 12.64 9.22 -2.78
N ASP A 150 13.74 9.97 -2.77
CA ASP A 150 13.91 11.30 -2.20
C ASP A 150 12.67 12.20 -2.36
N GLN A 151 12.09 12.23 -3.57
CA GLN A 151 11.05 13.20 -3.89
C GLN A 151 9.75 12.97 -3.11
N ASN A 152 9.31 11.72 -2.99
CA ASN A 152 8.09 11.39 -2.25
C ASN A 152 8.27 11.63 -0.76
N GLN A 153 9.42 11.26 -0.21
CA GLN A 153 9.76 11.54 1.19
C GLN A 153 9.78 13.04 1.50
N LYS A 154 10.38 13.86 0.62
CA LYS A 154 10.40 15.32 0.79
C LYS A 154 8.98 15.90 0.76
N ARG A 155 8.13 15.45 -0.17
CA ARG A 155 6.73 15.90 -0.25
C ARG A 155 5.94 15.50 1.00
N ALA A 156 6.06 14.25 1.41
CA ALA A 156 5.37 13.73 2.58
C ALA A 156 5.77 14.48 3.85
N LYS A 157 7.08 14.70 4.07
CA LYS A 157 7.59 15.52 5.18
C LYS A 157 7.02 16.93 5.18
N LYS A 158 6.87 17.59 4.02
CA LYS A 158 6.25 18.92 3.93
C LYS A 158 4.78 18.90 4.34
N VAL A 159 4.03 17.89 3.91
CA VAL A 159 2.61 17.74 4.25
C VAL A 159 2.42 17.43 5.73
N VAL A 160 3.18 16.49 6.29
CA VAL A 160 3.10 16.11 7.71
C VAL A 160 3.46 17.28 8.62
N LYS A 161 4.45 18.11 8.26
CA LYS A 161 4.80 19.33 9.02
C LYS A 161 3.69 20.38 9.10
N GLN A 162 2.67 20.30 8.24
CA GLN A 162 1.52 21.21 8.26
C GLN A 162 0.35 20.65 9.09
N MET A 163 0.45 19.40 9.56
CA MET A 163 -0.58 18.76 10.37
C MET A 163 -0.40 19.12 11.84
N GLU A 164 -1.51 19.15 12.58
CA GLU A 164 -1.47 19.32 14.04
C GLU A 164 -0.82 18.08 14.69
N ASP A 165 -0.08 18.30 15.79
CA ASP A 165 0.35 17.19 16.63
C ASP A 165 -0.87 16.67 17.43
N PRO A 166 -1.28 15.40 17.24
CA PRO A 166 -2.44 14.85 17.91
C PRO A 166 -2.27 14.77 19.43
N ILE A 167 -1.05 14.61 19.94
CA ILE A 167 -0.76 14.56 21.38
C ILE A 167 -0.92 15.96 21.97
N GLU A 168 -0.34 16.98 21.33
CA GLU A 168 -0.52 18.37 21.77
C GLU A 168 -2.00 18.76 21.77
N LYS A 169 -2.73 18.38 20.72
CA LYS A 169 -4.17 18.64 20.61
C LYS A 169 -4.96 17.95 21.72
N LEU A 170 -4.67 16.68 21.97
CA LEU A 170 -5.33 15.88 23.00
C LEU A 170 -5.08 16.45 24.40
N VAL A 171 -3.82 16.78 24.72
CA VAL A 171 -3.45 17.37 26.01
C VAL A 171 -4.16 18.70 26.24
N LYS A 172 -4.30 19.54 25.21
CA LYS A 172 -5.04 20.80 25.29
C LYS A 172 -6.53 20.58 25.57
N ILE A 173 -7.14 19.53 25.01
CA ILE A 173 -8.55 19.21 25.24
C ILE A 173 -8.76 18.67 26.66
N ILE A 174 -7.87 17.80 27.16
CA ILE A 174 -8.02 17.19 28.49
C ILE A 174 -7.78 18.20 29.63
N LYS A 175 -6.89 19.19 29.42
CA LYS A 175 -6.56 20.21 30.43
C LYS A 175 -7.56 21.38 30.49
N ASN A 176 -8.47 21.47 29.53
CA ASN A 176 -9.57 22.45 29.52
C ASN A 176 -10.82 21.84 30.14
#